data_AF-A0A377M3T8-F1
#
_entry.id   AF-A0A377M3T8-F1
#
_cell.length_a   1.000
_cell.length_b   1.000
_cell.length_c   1.000
_cell.angle_alpha   90.00
_cell.angle_beta   90.00
_cell.angle_gamma   90.00
#
_symmetry.space_group_name_H-M   'P 1'
#
loop_
_entity.id
_entity.type
_entity.pdbx_description
1 polymer ?
#
loop_
_entity_poly.entity_id
_entity_poly.type
_entity_poly.pdbx_seq_one_letter_code
_entity_poly.pdbx_strand_id
1 'polypeptide(L)'
;MLEENLFRVLIKRKGELALDRTWSIAPEEDVPWEGRRRDDLSGFTCPAWTLSQQDEGLTIATEQLRVTVHQPLWLEWHYRNDAGEWQPLVNDRPTSAYLLNAHGDGVAHYLSRRKGRAFLRPG
;
A
#
# COMPACT_ATOMS: atom_id res chain seq x y z
N MET A 1 -1.99 4.13 8.17
CA MET A 1 -2.40 5.21 7.26
C MET A 1 -1.31 6.26 7.27
N LEU A 2 -1.00 6.91 6.14
CA LEU A 2 -0.10 8.06 6.14
C LEU A 2 -0.89 9.35 5.94
N GLU A 3 -1.68 9.43 4.86
CA GLU A 3 -2.56 10.56 4.52
C GLU A 3 -3.93 10.05 4.07
N GLU A 4 -4.89 10.96 3.85
CA GLU A 4 -6.24 10.61 3.38
C GLU A 4 -6.22 9.77 2.09
N ASN A 5 -5.27 10.06 1.21
CA ASN A 5 -5.10 9.38 -0.07
C ASN A 5 -3.80 8.56 -0.16
N LEU A 6 -3.10 8.33 0.95
CA LEU A 6 -1.81 7.65 0.97
C LEU A 6 -1.76 6.50 1.99
N PHE A 7 -1.63 5.29 1.44
CA PHE A 7 -1.36 4.09 2.22
C PHE A 7 0.09 3.64 2.03
N ARG A 8 0.67 3.13 3.13
CA ARG A 8 1.93 2.40 3.11
C ARG A 8 1.66 0.94 3.47
N VAL A 9 2.01 0.04 2.55
CA VAL A 9 1.99 -1.41 2.78
C VAL A 9 3.41 -1.88 3.05
N LEU A 10 3.63 -2.49 4.21
CA LEU A 10 4.91 -3.09 4.59
C LEU A 10 4.73 -4.60 4.77
N ILE A 11 5.55 -5.36 4.06
CA ILE A 11 5.63 -6.81 4.24
C ILE A 11 6.86 -7.10 5.10
N LYS A 12 6.61 -7.70 6.27
CA LYS A 12 7.65 -8.11 7.21
C LYS A 12 7.78 -9.63 7.22
N ARG A 13 9.00 -10.15 7.22
CA ARG A 13 9.27 -11.58 7.40
C ARG A 13 9.60 -11.82 8.87
N LYS A 14 8.83 -12.68 9.53
CA LYS A 14 8.98 -12.93 10.99
C LYS A 14 8.98 -11.64 11.83
N GLY A 15 8.23 -10.63 11.41
CA GLY A 15 8.16 -9.33 12.10
C GLY A 15 9.27 -8.34 11.75
N GLU A 16 10.21 -8.70 10.89
CA GLU A 16 11.37 -7.88 10.52
C GLU A 16 11.28 -7.38 9.06
N LEU A 17 11.83 -6.17 8.84
CA LEU A 17 12.01 -5.60 7.50
C LEU A 17 13.37 -6.04 6.96
N ALA A 18 13.43 -6.42 5.67
CA ALA A 18 14.70 -6.73 5.01
C ALA A 18 15.65 -5.52 4.94
N LEU A 19 15.07 -4.32 4.83
CA LEU A 19 15.79 -3.05 4.97
C LEU A 19 14.93 -2.09 5.80
N ASP A 20 15.42 -1.72 6.97
CA ASP A 20 14.72 -0.91 7.95
C ASP A 20 14.88 0.59 7.74
N ARG A 21 15.78 1.03 6.85
CA ARG A 21 16.01 2.45 6.49
C ARG A 21 15.62 2.78 5.05
N THR A 22 15.28 4.05 4.80
CA THR A 22 14.92 4.57 3.47
C THR A 22 15.32 6.03 3.29
N TRP A 23 15.60 6.42 2.05
CA TRP A 23 15.88 7.79 1.60
C TRP A 23 14.80 8.36 0.68
N SER A 24 13.84 7.55 0.25
CA SER A 24 12.89 7.90 -0.82
C SER A 24 11.55 8.42 -0.31
N ILE A 25 11.39 8.56 1.01
CA ILE A 25 10.14 8.99 1.64
C ILE A 25 10.44 10.11 2.63
N ALA A 26 10.26 11.35 2.18
CA ALA A 26 10.58 12.57 2.93
C ALA A 26 9.34 13.48 2.95
N PRO A 27 8.41 13.31 3.92
CA PRO A 27 7.17 14.07 3.96
C PRO A 27 7.37 15.56 4.31
N GLU A 28 8.48 15.89 4.96
CA GLU A 28 8.83 17.26 5.37
C GLU A 28 10.17 17.67 4.73
N GLU A 29 11.27 17.58 5.48
CA GLU A 29 12.62 17.95 5.07
C GLU A 29 13.40 16.77 4.46
N ASP A 30 14.57 17.07 3.90
CA ASP A 30 15.48 16.05 3.34
C ASP A 30 15.84 14.98 4.37
N VAL A 31 15.98 13.74 3.88
CA VAL A 31 16.29 12.60 4.73
C VAL A 31 17.77 12.63 5.13
N PRO A 32 18.13 12.40 6.42
CA PRO A 32 19.51 12.26 6.85
C PRO A 32 20.32 11.27 6.01
N TRP A 33 21.64 11.42 6.00
CA TRP A 33 22.53 10.55 5.22
C TRP A 33 22.38 9.07 5.55
N GLU A 34 22.17 8.74 6.83
CA GLU A 34 21.92 7.37 7.29
C GLU A 34 20.54 6.83 6.86
N GLY A 35 19.69 7.66 6.26
CA GLY A 35 18.30 7.34 5.94
C GLY A 35 17.42 7.43 7.18
N ARG A 36 16.12 7.59 7.00
CA ARG A 36 15.15 7.50 8.11
C ARG A 36 14.64 6.08 8.26
N ARG A 37 14.08 5.75 9.43
CA ARG A 37 13.41 4.47 9.64
C ARG A 37 12.21 4.32 8.69
N ARG A 38 12.05 3.15 8.09
CA ARG A 38 11.00 2.85 7.12
C ARG A 38 9.61 2.75 7.74
N ASP A 39 9.54 2.49 9.04
CA ASP A 39 8.30 2.46 9.82
C ASP A 39 7.98 3.79 10.52
N ASP A 40 8.87 4.77 10.45
CA ASP A 40 8.63 6.11 10.99
C ASP A 40 7.44 6.78 10.29
N LEU A 41 6.66 7.47 11.10
CA LEU A 41 5.43 8.18 10.71
C LEU A 41 5.57 9.69 10.91
N SER A 42 6.69 10.18 11.46
CA SER A 42 6.94 11.61 11.60
C SER A 42 6.79 12.31 10.25
N GLY A 43 6.13 13.47 10.29
CA GLY A 43 5.79 14.30 9.13
C GLY A 43 4.53 13.87 8.36
N PHE A 44 3.87 12.76 8.72
CA PHE A 44 2.57 12.40 8.14
C PHE A 44 1.41 12.79 9.06
N THR A 45 0.29 13.22 8.49
CA THR A 45 -0.88 13.65 9.28
C THR A 45 -1.57 12.50 10.01
N CYS A 46 -1.47 11.28 9.47
CA CYS A 46 -2.05 10.06 10.04
C CYS A 46 -3.56 10.22 10.36
N PRO A 47 -4.42 10.38 9.34
CA PRO A 47 -5.83 10.69 9.56
C PRO A 47 -6.58 9.55 10.26
N ALA A 48 -7.78 9.88 10.72
CA ALA A 48 -8.72 8.88 11.20
C ALA A 48 -9.05 7.87 10.08
N TRP A 49 -9.28 6.62 10.49
CA TRP A 49 -9.60 5.54 9.56
C TRP A 49 -10.53 4.54 10.23
N THR A 50 -11.23 3.78 9.41
CA THR A 50 -12.17 2.74 9.85
C THR A 50 -11.68 1.36 9.45
N LEU A 51 -12.02 0.36 10.28
CA LEU A 51 -11.82 -1.06 10.00
C LEU A 51 -13.18 -1.75 10.01
N SER A 52 -13.47 -2.54 8.99
CA SER A 52 -14.58 -3.48 9.02
C SER A 52 -14.13 -4.86 8.57
N GLN A 53 -14.65 -5.89 9.23
CA GLN A 53 -14.42 -7.28 8.85
C GLN A 53 -15.71 -7.85 8.27
N GLN A 54 -15.60 -8.47 7.11
CA GLN A 54 -16.70 -9.11 6.38
C GLN A 54 -16.24 -10.49 5.87
N ASP A 55 -17.16 -11.28 5.35
CA ASP A 55 -16.88 -12.63 4.85
C ASP A 55 -15.81 -12.64 3.74
N GLU A 56 -15.73 -11.57 2.95
CA GLU A 56 -14.78 -11.43 1.82
C GLU A 56 -13.38 -10.92 2.23
N GLY A 57 -13.19 -10.47 3.47
CA GLY A 57 -11.92 -9.94 3.96
C GLY A 57 -12.01 -8.79 4.96
N LEU A 58 -10.90 -8.06 5.11
CA LEU A 58 -10.80 -6.86 5.96
C LEU A 58 -10.81 -5.61 5.10
N THR A 59 -11.67 -4.65 5.40
CA THR A 59 -11.69 -3.35 4.74
C THR A 59 -11.14 -2.28 5.67
N ILE A 60 -10.19 -1.51 5.16
CA ILE A 60 -9.59 -0.35 5.84
C ILE A 60 -9.85 0.88 4.98
N ALA A 61 -10.42 1.94 5.54
CA ALA A 61 -10.78 3.13 4.79
C ALA A 61 -10.47 4.43 5.53
N THR A 62 -10.04 5.43 4.77
CA THR A 62 -10.13 6.86 5.10
C THR A 62 -11.36 7.47 4.41
N GLU A 63 -11.49 8.80 4.40
CA GLU A 63 -12.54 9.46 3.62
C GLU A 63 -12.28 9.40 2.10
N GLN A 64 -11.03 9.22 1.66
CA GLN A 64 -10.67 9.29 0.23
C GLN A 64 -10.19 7.97 -0.37
N LEU A 65 -9.64 7.05 0.42
CA LEU A 65 -9.01 5.84 -0.07
C LEU A 65 -9.37 4.64 0.80
N ARG A 66 -9.70 3.53 0.14
CA ARG A 66 -10.11 2.28 0.77
C ARG A 66 -9.33 1.13 0.19
N VAL A 67 -8.90 0.21 1.06
CA VAL A 67 -8.31 -1.08 0.68
C VAL A 67 -9.12 -2.22 1.27
N THR A 68 -9.39 -3.22 0.46
CA THR A 68 -9.89 -4.53 0.89
C THR A 68 -8.73 -5.52 0.86
N VAL A 69 -8.51 -6.20 1.99
CA VAL A 69 -7.49 -7.23 2.19
C VAL A 69 -8.19 -8.58 2.16
N HIS A 70 -7.91 -9.35 1.11
CA HIS A 70 -8.56 -10.64 0.86
C HIS A 70 -7.75 -11.82 1.41
N GLN A 71 -8.40 -13.01 1.43
CA GLN A 71 -7.76 -14.29 1.72
C GLN A 71 -8.03 -15.28 0.57
N PRO A 72 -7.00 -15.86 -0.08
CA PRO A 72 -5.56 -15.65 0.12
C PRO A 72 -5.14 -14.19 -0.15
N LEU A 73 -3.97 -13.77 0.33
CA LEU A 73 -3.57 -12.36 0.35
C LEU A 73 -3.49 -11.75 -1.06
N TRP A 74 -4.38 -10.79 -1.32
CA TRP A 74 -4.31 -9.81 -2.39
C TRP A 74 -5.06 -8.55 -1.95
N LEU A 75 -4.67 -7.40 -2.50
CA LEU A 75 -5.24 -6.10 -2.15
C LEU A 75 -6.08 -5.55 -3.29
N GLU A 76 -7.26 -5.03 -2.94
CA GLU A 76 -8.12 -4.29 -3.84
C GLU A 76 -8.28 -2.84 -3.36
N TRP A 77 -8.03 -1.88 -4.26
CA TRP A 77 -8.01 -0.46 -3.93
C TRP A 77 -9.14 0.29 -4.61
N HIS A 78 -9.79 1.17 -3.84
CA HIS A 78 -10.82 2.07 -4.33
C HIS A 78 -10.56 3.49 -3.85
N TYR A 79 -10.76 4.48 -4.72
CA TYR A 79 -10.79 5.89 -4.32
C TYR A 79 -12.24 6.39 -4.23
N ARG A 80 -12.48 7.43 -3.46
CA ARG A 80 -13.79 8.08 -3.39
C ARG A 80 -13.85 9.22 -4.39
N ASN A 81 -14.81 9.20 -5.32
CA ASN A 81 -15.00 10.29 -6.27
C ASN A 81 -15.73 11.49 -5.61
N ASP A 82 -15.85 12.60 -6.35
CA ASP A 82 -16.51 13.83 -5.86
C ASP A 82 -18.00 13.63 -5.52
N ALA A 83 -18.64 12.59 -6.08
CA ALA A 83 -20.01 12.21 -5.75
C ALA A 83 -20.12 11.37 -4.46
N GLY A 84 -19.00 11.08 -3.79
CA GLY A 84 -18.95 10.27 -2.57
C GLY A 84 -18.99 8.75 -2.82
N GLU A 85 -18.85 8.31 -4.07
CA GLU A 85 -18.92 6.91 -4.46
C GLU A 85 -17.53 6.28 -4.52
N TRP A 86 -17.44 5.02 -4.11
CA TRP A 86 -16.21 4.25 -4.21
C TRP A 86 -16.00 3.72 -5.62
N GLN A 87 -14.89 4.10 -6.25
CA GLN A 87 -14.52 3.72 -7.60
C GLN A 87 -13.26 2.85 -7.58
N PRO A 88 -13.19 1.77 -8.39
CA PRO A 88 -12.04 0.90 -8.42
C PRO A 88 -10.80 1.62 -8.95
N LEU A 89 -9.70 1.57 -8.22
CA LEU A 89 -8.43 2.19 -8.59
C LEU A 89 -7.48 1.16 -9.21
N VAL A 90 -7.03 0.20 -8.42
CA VAL A 90 -6.07 -0.84 -8.79
C VAL A 90 -6.30 -2.06 -7.92
N ASN A 91 -5.89 -3.23 -8.39
CA ASN A 91 -5.93 -4.44 -7.57
C ASN A 91 -4.74 -5.34 -7.90
N ASP A 92 -4.28 -6.07 -6.91
CA ASP A 92 -3.30 -7.14 -7.05
C ASP A 92 -3.86 -8.26 -7.94
N ARG A 93 -3.00 -9.18 -8.40
CA ARG A 93 -3.50 -10.44 -8.95
C ARG A 93 -4.16 -11.26 -7.84
N PRO A 94 -5.39 -11.78 -8.04
CA PRO A 94 -6.04 -12.62 -7.02
C PRO A 94 -5.21 -13.87 -6.63
N THR A 95 -4.41 -14.37 -7.58
CA THR A 95 -3.47 -15.46 -7.36
C THR A 95 -2.03 -14.99 -7.56
N SER A 96 -1.14 -15.35 -6.64
CA SER A 96 0.29 -15.05 -6.70
C SER A 96 0.61 -13.54 -6.77
N ALA A 97 -0.15 -12.72 -6.03
CA ALA A 97 0.11 -11.28 -5.89
C ALA A 97 1.52 -10.98 -5.37
N TYR A 98 2.00 -11.78 -4.42
CA TYR A 98 3.28 -11.61 -3.75
C TYR A 98 4.12 -12.87 -3.88
N LEU A 99 5.25 -12.79 -4.57
CA LEU A 99 6.28 -13.82 -4.56
C LEU A 99 7.42 -13.35 -3.68
N LEU A 100 7.54 -13.99 -2.51
CA LEU A 100 8.58 -13.73 -1.54
C LEU A 100 9.52 -14.94 -1.55
N ASN A 101 10.64 -14.88 -2.28
CA ASN A 101 11.59 -16.01 -2.32
C ASN A 101 12.13 -16.27 -0.90
N ALA A 102 11.97 -17.48 -0.38
CA ALA A 102 12.39 -17.88 0.97
C ALA A 102 13.89 -17.65 1.22
N HIS A 103 14.71 -17.77 0.17
CA HIS A 103 16.18 -17.58 0.24
C HIS A 103 16.63 -16.11 0.17
N GLY A 104 15.70 -15.19 -0.10
CA GLY A 104 15.98 -13.74 -0.08
C GLY A 104 16.38 -13.13 -1.43
N ASP A 105 16.54 -13.94 -2.48
CA ASP A 105 17.08 -13.48 -3.77
C ASP A 105 16.10 -12.65 -4.62
N GLY A 106 14.91 -12.35 -4.10
CA GLY A 106 13.95 -11.50 -4.80
C GLY A 106 12.58 -11.40 -4.15
N VAL A 107 11.95 -10.25 -4.38
CA VAL A 107 10.54 -9.98 -4.11
C VAL A 107 9.90 -9.53 -5.42
N ALA A 108 8.77 -10.14 -5.78
CA ALA A 108 7.94 -9.66 -6.87
C ALA A 108 6.52 -9.39 -6.38
N HIS A 109 5.96 -8.27 -6.85
CA HIS A 109 4.59 -7.85 -6.59
C HIS A 109 3.87 -7.66 -7.92
N TYR A 110 2.70 -8.28 -8.08
CA TYR A 110 1.96 -8.31 -9.32
C TYR A 110 0.59 -7.67 -9.20
N LEU A 111 0.36 -6.67 -10.04
CA LEU A 111 -0.94 -6.02 -10.21
C LEU A 111 -1.74 -6.67 -11.36
N SER A 112 -3.05 -6.65 -11.22
CA SER A 112 -3.99 -7.04 -12.28
C SER A 112 -4.10 -5.94 -13.34
N ARG A 113 -3.94 -6.34 -14.61
CA ARG A 113 -4.21 -5.47 -15.76
C ARG A 113 -5.70 -5.53 -16.13
N ARG A 114 -6.34 -4.36 -16.20
CA ARG A 114 -7.67 -4.20 -16.83
C ARG A 114 -7.48 -3.59 -18.21
N LYS A 115 -8.28 -4.01 -19.20
CA LYS A 115 -8.30 -3.39 -20.52
C LYS A 115 -8.60 -1.90 -20.37
N GLY A 116 -7.86 -1.05 -21.09
CA GLY A 116 -8.02 0.42 -21.02
C GLY A 116 -7.13 1.15 -20.02
N ARG A 117 -6.37 0.47 -19.15
CA ARG A 117 -5.37 1.13 -18.29
C ARG A 117 -4.09 1.45 -19.07
N ALA A 118 -3.73 2.73 -19.14
CA ALA A 118 -2.44 3.20 -19.64
C ALA A 118 -1.40 3.27 -18.51
N PHE A 119 -0.14 3.01 -18.83
CA PHE A 119 0.99 3.19 -17.92
C PHE A 119 1.89 4.27 -18.51
N LEU A 120 2.03 5.39 -17.80
CA LEU A 120 2.96 6.46 -18.13
C LEU A 120 4.13 6.36 -17.16
N ARG A 121 5.36 6.27 -17.68
CA ARG A 121 6.55 6.48 -16.85
C ARG A 121 6.81 7.98 -16.77
N PRO A 122 6.84 8.60 -15.58
CA PRO A 122 7.53 9.87 -15.43
C PRO A 122 9.04 9.62 -15.61
N GLY A 123 9.69 10.52 -16.35
CA GLY A 123 11.15 10.57 -16.53
C GLY A 123 11.85 11.25 -15.36
#